data_AF-A0A1X0VFH7-F1
#
_entry.id   AF-A0A1X0VFH7-F1
#
_cell.length_a   1.000
_cell.length_b   1.000
_cell.length_c   1.000
_cell.angle_alpha   90.00
_cell.angle_beta   90.00
_cell.angle_gamma   90.00
#
_symmetry.space_group_name_H-M   'P 1'
#
loop_
_entity.id
_entity.type
_entity.pdbx_description
1 polymer ?
#
loop_
_entity_poly.entity_id
_entity_poly.type
_entity_poly.pdbx_seq_one_letter_code
_entity_poly.pdbx_strand_id
1 'polypeptide(L)' 'MTKKTLYDLMVDHQDKIAKLQFYDMADQYFLTIGDWSMSLSESNATELFSIFKDDEQATFSTFNQRTSLIVTQKKNPK' A
#
# COMPACT_ATOMS: atom_id res chain seq x y z
N MET A 1 -10.98 0.68 -0.15
CA MET A 1 -10.23 1.75 0.59
C MET A 1 -9.87 2.86 -0.40
N THR A 2 -9.81 4.16 -0.04
CA THR A 2 -9.49 5.25 -1.00
C THR A 2 -8.02 5.72 -0.91
N LYS A 3 -7.52 6.46 -1.93
CA LYS A 3 -6.19 7.10 -1.86
C LYS A 3 -6.03 8.02 -0.66
N LYS A 4 -7.05 8.86 -0.41
CA LYS A 4 -7.05 9.78 0.72
C LYS A 4 -6.92 9.03 2.05
N THR A 5 -7.69 7.96 2.23
CA THR A 5 -7.60 7.11 3.41
C THR A 5 -6.20 6.55 3.62
N LEU A 6 -5.53 6.10 2.55
CA LEU A 6 -4.16 5.58 2.66
C LEU A 6 -3.17 6.69 3.06
N TYR A 7 -3.25 7.87 2.44
CA TYR A 7 -2.38 8.99 2.81
C TYR A 7 -2.64 9.52 4.21
N ASP A 8 -3.90 9.55 4.65
CA ASP A 8 -4.25 9.93 6.02
C ASP A 8 -3.64 8.92 7.02
N LEU A 9 -3.73 7.61 6.73
CA LEU A 9 -3.06 6.57 7.55
C LEU A 9 -1.53 6.76 7.58
N MET A 10 -0.91 7.12 6.45
CA MET A 10 0.53 7.41 6.39
C MET A 10 0.90 8.58 7.31
N VAL A 11 0.09 9.64 7.32
CA VAL A 11 0.27 10.79 8.23
C VAL A 11 0.08 10.39 9.68
N ASP A 12 -0.98 9.64 10.00
CA ASP A 12 -1.32 9.20 11.36
C ASP A 12 -0.21 8.32 11.96
N HIS A 13 0.39 7.45 11.16
CA HIS A 13 1.51 6.60 11.55
C HIS A 13 2.88 7.25 11.34
N GLN A 14 2.91 8.53 10.96
CA GLN A 14 4.13 9.34 10.78
C GLN A 14 5.16 8.74 9.80
N ASP A 15 4.70 7.96 8.81
CA ASP A 15 5.53 7.38 7.76
C ASP A 15 5.17 7.96 6.39
N LYS A 16 6.14 7.96 5.48
CA LYS A 16 5.95 8.43 4.09
C LYS A 16 5.86 7.29 3.10
N ILE A 17 5.92 6.05 3.56
CA ILE A 17 5.91 4.86 2.72
C ILE A 17 4.84 3.90 3.23
N ALA A 18 3.92 3.55 2.34
CA ALA A 18 3.01 2.43 2.52
C ALA A 18 3.42 1.29 1.58
N LYS A 19 3.49 0.07 2.10
CA LYS A 19 3.83 -1.13 1.34
C LYS A 19 2.68 -2.13 1.41
N LEU A 20 2.27 -2.66 0.28
CA LEU A 20 1.28 -3.72 0.17
C LEU A 20 1.94 -4.94 -0.47
N GLN A 21 2.05 -6.03 0.30
CA GLN A 21 2.74 -7.25 -0.12
C GLN A 21 1.96 -8.49 0.28
N PHE A 22 2.04 -9.56 -0.52
CA PHE A 22 1.45 -10.85 -0.20
C PHE A 22 2.41 -11.66 0.69
N TYR A 23 1.87 -12.28 1.74
CA TYR A 23 2.62 -13.13 2.65
C TYR A 23 2.10 -14.56 2.59
N ASP A 24 2.87 -15.45 1.97
CA ASP A 24 2.47 -16.85 1.72
C ASP A 24 2.13 -17.62 3.00
N MET A 25 2.83 -17.34 4.11
CA MET A 25 2.57 -18.01 5.39
C MET A 25 1.20 -17.66 5.98
N ALA A 26 0.66 -16.49 5.66
CA ALA A 26 -0.62 -16.00 6.15
C ALA A 26 -1.73 -16.07 5.09
N ASP A 27 -1.38 -16.41 3.84
CA ASP A 27 -2.27 -16.41 2.67
C ASP A 27 -3.06 -15.10 2.48
N GLN A 28 -2.42 -13.97 2.83
CA GLN A 28 -3.07 -12.65 2.87
C GLN A 28 -2.11 -11.55 2.45
N TYR A 29 -2.69 -10.44 2.00
CA TYR A 29 -1.95 -9.21 1.78
C TYR A 29 -1.78 -8.45 3.09
N PHE A 30 -0.63 -7.82 3.28
CA PHE A 30 -0.39 -6.91 4.39
C PHE A 30 -0.08 -5.54 3.85
N LEU A 31 -0.81 -4.54 4.36
CA LEU A 31 -0.49 -3.13 4.22
C LEU A 31 0.34 -2.70 5.43
N THR A 32 1.57 -2.25 5.19
CA THR A 32 2.53 -1.84 6.21
C THR A 32 2.86 -0.37 6.04
N ILE A 33 2.83 0.39 7.13
CA ILE A 33 3.14 1.82 7.23
C ILE A 33 3.96 2.01 8.51
N GLY A 34 5.26 2.24 8.39
CA GLY A 34 6.17 2.25 9.54
C GLY A 34 6.07 0.94 10.35
N ASP A 35 5.83 1.07 11.65
CA ASP A 35 5.64 -0.06 12.57
C ASP A 35 4.19 -0.60 12.59
N TRP A 36 3.27 0.06 11.89
CA TRP A 36 1.88 -0.37 11.81
C TRP A 36 1.66 -1.27 10.59
N SER A 37 0.83 -2.29 10.76
CA SER A 37 0.39 -3.12 9.64
C SER A 37 -1.05 -3.59 9.83
N MET A 38 -1.72 -3.85 8.70
CA MET A 38 -3.03 -4.49 8.67
C MET A 38 -3.08 -5.57 7.59
N SER A 39 -3.77 -6.66 7.89
CA SER A 39 -4.11 -7.68 6.90
C SER A 39 -5.26 -7.21 6.01
N LEU A 40 -5.16 -7.50 4.71
CA LEU A 40 -6.15 -7.23 3.70
C LEU A 40 -6.50 -8.52 2.96
N SER A 41 -7.78 -8.68 2.64
CA SER A 41 -8.22 -9.69 1.69
C SER A 41 -7.68 -9.40 0.30
N GLU A 42 -7.58 -10.42 -0.54
CA GLU A 42 -7.17 -10.28 -1.94
C GLU A 42 -8.03 -9.24 -2.69
N SER A 43 -9.36 -9.25 -2.49
CA SER A 43 -10.25 -8.27 -3.10
C SER A 43 -9.90 -6.83 -2.72
N ASN A 44 -9.57 -6.56 -1.45
CA ASN A 44 -9.20 -5.22 -0.99
C ASN A 44 -7.82 -4.81 -1.52
N ALA A 45 -6.88 -5.76 -1.63
CA ALA A 45 -5.58 -5.51 -2.22
C ALA A 45 -5.67 -5.21 -3.72
N THR A 46 -6.49 -5.96 -4.47
CA THR A 46 -6.77 -5.72 -5.88
C THR A 46 -7.42 -4.35 -6.12
N GLU A 47 -8.32 -3.93 -5.23
CA GLU A 47 -8.90 -2.58 -5.27
C GLU A 47 -7.81 -1.52 -5.10
N LEU A 48 -6.91 -1.67 -4.12
CA LEU A 48 -5.78 -0.75 -3.92
C LEU A 48 -4.84 -0.72 -5.13
N PHE A 49 -4.53 -1.87 -5.74
CA PHE A 49 -3.74 -1.91 -6.97
C PHE A 49 -4.40 -1.14 -8.10
N SER A 50 -5.72 -1.28 -8.26
CA SER A 50 -6.48 -0.58 -9.30
C SER A 50 -6.51 0.93 -9.06
N ILE A 51 -6.67 1.35 -7.81
CA ILE A 51 -6.69 2.76 -7.41
C ILE A 51 -5.35 3.45 -7.70
N PHE A 52 -4.24 2.77 -7.43
CA PHE A 52 -2.90 3.34 -7.55
C PHE A 52 -2.22 3.07 -8.90
N LYS A 53 -2.86 2.33 -9.82
CA LYS A 53 -2.28 1.89 -11.10
C LYS A 53 -1.60 3.00 -11.90
N ASP A 54 -2.25 4.16 -11.96
CA ASP A 54 -1.79 5.33 -12.73
C ASP A 54 -1.27 6.47 -11.82
N ASP A 55 -0.91 6.16 -10.57
CA ASP A 55 -0.43 7.15 -9.61
C ASP A 55 1.11 7.30 -9.65
N GLU A 56 1.61 8.52 -9.86
CA GLU A 56 3.05 8.82 -9.92
C GLU A 56 3.80 8.62 -8.59
N GLN A 57 3.06 8.46 -7.50
CA GLN A 57 3.60 8.15 -6.17
C GLN A 57 3.60 6.64 -5.88
N ALA A 58 3.04 5.83 -6.79
CA ALA A 58 2.96 4.38 -6.67
C ALA A 58 4.01 3.68 -7.54
N THR A 59 4.69 2.70 -6.94
CA THR A 59 5.58 1.79 -7.62
C THR A 59 5.03 0.37 -7.50
N PHE A 60 4.74 -0.25 -8.64
CA PHE A 60 4.34 -1.65 -8.70
C PHE A 60 5.56 -2.54 -8.90
N SER A 61 5.53 -3.69 -8.25
CA SER A 61 6.54 -4.74 -8.39
C SER A 61 5.90 -6.11 -8.21
N THR A 62 6.71 -7.16 -8.30
CA THR A 62 6.28 -8.52 -8.01
C THR A 62 7.10 -9.05 -6.83
N PHE A 63 6.43 -9.57 -5.81
CA PHE A 63 7.03 -10.23 -4.65
C PHE A 63 6.32 -11.57 -4.47
N ASN A 64 7.07 -12.66 -4.32
CA ASN A 64 6.53 -14.03 -4.23
C ASN A 64 5.50 -14.35 -5.34
N GLN A 65 5.83 -13.96 -6.59
CA GLN A 65 4.98 -14.16 -7.77
C GLN A 65 3.62 -13.43 -7.72
N ARG A 66 3.40 -12.58 -6.70
CA ARG A 66 2.19 -11.77 -6.51
C ARG A 66 2.51 -10.29 -6.72
N THR A 67 1.54 -9.54 -7.24
CA THR A 67 1.66 -8.08 -7.36
C THR A 67 1.90 -7.47 -5.99
N SER A 68 2.81 -6.50 -5.93
CA SER A 68 3.11 -5.70 -4.75
C SER A 68 3.11 -4.23 -5.12
N LEU A 69 2.78 -3.40 -4.14
CA LEU A 69 2.64 -1.95 -4.32
C LEU A 69 3.40 -1.22 -3.22
N ILE A 70 4.15 -0.20 -3.61
CA ILE A 70 4.77 0.75 -2.70
C ILE A 70 4.24 2.13 -3.05
N VAL A 71 3.58 2.80 -2.10
CA VAL A 71 3.11 4.18 -2.25
C VAL A 71 4.02 5.08 -1.42
N THR A 72 4.56 6.12 -2.04
CA THR A 72 5.44 7.11 -1.40
C THR A 72 4.77 8.46 -1.34
N GLN A 73 4.59 9.03 -0.16
CA GLN A 73 4.09 10.39 -0.02
C GLN A 73 5.24 11.35 -0.31
N LYS A 74 5.35 11.80 -1.56
CA LYS A 74 6.22 12.93 -1.92
C LYS A 74 5.58 14.17 -1.28
N LYS A 75 6.38 14.98 -0.57
CA LYS A 75 5.92 16.23 0.05
C LYS A 75 5.02 16.98 -0.94
N ASN A 76 3.82 17.39 -0.50
CA ASN A 76 2.99 18.31 -1.28
C ASN A 76 3.87 19.47 -1.80
N PRO A 77 3.81 19.82 -3.10
CA PRO A 77 4.17 21.17 -3.49
C PRO A 77 3.28 22.10 -2.66
N LYS A 78 3.93 23.05 -1.99
CA LYS A 78 3.26 24.13 -1.25
C LYS A 78 2.26 24.87 -2.13
#